data_AF-A0A955EJK3-F1
#
_entry.id   AF-A0A955EJK3-F1
#
_cell.length_a   1.000
_cell.length_b   1.000
_cell.length_c   1.000
_cell.angle_alpha   90.00
_cell.angle_beta   90.00
_cell.angle_gamma   90.00
#
_symmetry.space_group_name_H-M   'P 1'
#
loop_
_entity.id
_entity.type
_entity.pdbx_description
1 polymer ?
#
loop_
_entity_poly.entity_id
_entity_poly.type
_entity_poly.pdbx_seq_one_letter_code
_entity_poly.pdbx_strand_id
1 'polypeptide(L)' 'AILGISTRQIWTLRATGALPAIRIGRSTRFRMSDLQRLVKEGVK' A
#
# COMPACT_ATOMS: atom_id res chain seq x y z
N ALA A 1 8.47 -10.76 0.55
CA ALA A 1 7.66 -9.60 0.10
C ALA A 1 8.33 -8.32 0.59
N ILE A 2 8.49 -7.29 -0.26
CA ILE A 2 9.25 -6.06 0.06
C ILE A 2 8.66 -5.28 1.25
N LEU A 3 7.37 -5.48 1.55
CA LEU A 3 6.62 -4.68 2.55
C LEU A 3 6.38 -5.40 3.88
N GLY A 4 6.82 -6.65 4.05
CA GLY A 4 6.59 -7.41 5.29
C GLY A 4 5.12 -7.71 5.64
N ILE A 5 4.16 -7.35 4.79
CA ILE A 5 2.72 -7.56 4.98
C ILE A 5 2.13 -8.50 3.91
N SER A 6 0.99 -9.10 4.23
CA SER A 6 0.25 -9.94 3.29
C SER A 6 -0.35 -9.13 2.14
N THR A 7 -0.52 -9.77 0.98
CA THR A 7 -1.23 -9.18 -0.17
C THR A 7 -2.64 -8.73 0.20
N ARG A 8 -3.34 -9.48 1.07
CA ARG A 8 -4.67 -9.11 1.57
C ARG A 8 -4.65 -7.77 2.30
N GLN A 9 -3.68 -7.56 3.19
CA GLN A 9 -3.54 -6.30 3.92
C GLN A 9 -3.30 -5.12 2.98
N ILE A 10 -2.50 -5.28 1.93
CA ILE A 10 -2.31 -4.23 0.91
C ILE A 10 -3.64 -3.82 0.28
N TRP A 11 -4.48 -4.80 -0.09
CA TRP A 11 -5.78 -4.52 -0.68
C TRP A 11 -6.76 -3.88 0.30
N THR A 12 -6.72 -4.27 1.58
CA THR A 12 -7.49 -3.62 2.65
C THR A 12 -7.05 -2.18 2.87
N LEU A 13 -5.75 -1.91 2.94
CA LEU A 13 -5.21 -0.55 3.10
C LEU A 13 -5.55 0.35 1.91
N ARG A 14 -5.54 -0.21 0.69
CA ARG A 14 -6.05 0.47 -0.49
C ARG A 14 -7.55 0.76 -0.36
N ALA A 15 -8.35 -0.23 0.03
CA ALA A 15 -9.82 -0.10 0.10
C ALA A 15 -10.27 0.91 1.16
N THR A 16 -9.53 1.02 2.26
CA THR A 16 -9.77 1.99 3.35
C THR A 16 -9.23 3.39 3.03
N GLY A 17 -8.44 3.55 1.95
CA GLY A 17 -7.77 4.80 1.62
C GLY A 17 -6.52 5.10 2.46
N ALA A 18 -6.16 4.22 3.40
CA ALA A 18 -4.96 4.35 4.24
C ALA A 18 -3.65 4.26 3.43
N LEU A 19 -3.67 3.56 2.29
CA LEU A 19 -2.56 3.52 1.34
C LEU A 19 -2.98 4.11 -0.01
N PRO A 20 -2.50 5.31 -0.36
CA PRO A 20 -2.80 5.93 -1.65
C PRO A 20 -2.35 5.04 -2.81
N ALA A 21 -3.25 4.85 -3.77
CA ALA A 21 -3.01 3.98 -4.92
C ALA A 21 -3.32 4.71 -6.23
N ILE A 22 -2.46 4.51 -7.22
CA ILE A 22 -2.62 5.02 -8.58
C ILE A 22 -3.06 3.86 -9.47
N ARG A 23 -4.15 4.05 -10.21
CA ARG A 23 -4.64 3.04 -11.14
C ARG A 23 -4.15 3.37 -12.56
N ILE A 24 -3.45 2.41 -13.17
CA ILE A 24 -2.95 2.52 -14.54
C ILE A 24 -3.53 1.34 -15.31
N GLY A 25 -4.61 1.58 -16.05
CA GLY A 25 -5.40 0.53 -16.69
C GLY A 25 -5.92 -0.50 -15.66
N ARG A 26 -5.50 -1.76 -15.83
CA ARG A 26 -5.84 -2.87 -14.91
C ARG A 26 -4.84 -3.01 -13.75
N SER A 27 -3.72 -2.31 -13.79
CA SER A 27 -2.69 -2.37 -12.77
C SER A 27 -2.94 -1.36 -11.66
N THR A 28 -2.64 -1.76 -10.43
CA THR A 28 -2.57 -0.86 -9.27
C THR A 28 -1.11 -0.62 -8.93
N ARG A 29 -0.73 0.65 -8.78
CA ARG A 29 0.63 1.07 -8.42
C ARG A 29 0.57 1.88 -7.13
N PHE A 30 1.65 1.81 -6.37
CA PHE A 30 1.83 2.55 -5.13
C PHE A 30 3.10 3.39 -5.26
N ARG A 31 3.12 4.60 -4.70
CA ARG A 31 4.35 5.38 -4.64
C ARG A 31 5.26 4.77 -3.59
N MET A 32 6.55 4.72 -3.90
CA MET A 32 7.55 4.18 -2.98
C MET A 32 7.60 4.98 -1.67
N SER A 33 7.41 6.30 -1.74
CA SER A 33 7.36 7.20 -0.57
C SER A 33 6.23 6.83 0.40
N ASP A 34 5.06 6.48 -0.12
CA ASP A 34 3.89 6.15 0.70
C ASP A 34 4.10 4.79 1.38
N LEU A 35 4.73 3.85 0.66
CA LEU A 35 5.12 2.55 1.21
C LEU A 35 6.19 2.70 2.30
N GLN A 36 7.21 3.53 2.09
CA GLN A 36 8.25 3.81 3.08
C GLN A 36 7.65 4.49 4.32
N ARG A 37 6.70 5.43 4.14
CA ARG A 37 5.97 6.04 5.25
C ARG A 37 5.22 4.98 6.07
N LEU A 38 4.49 4.09 5.40
CA LEU A 38 3.78 2.99 6.06
C LEU A 38 4.72 2.09 6.88
N VAL A 39 5.89 1.75 6.32
CA VAL A 39 6.91 0.95 7.04
C VAL A 39 7.46 1.69 8.25
N LYS A 40 7.67 3.01 8.13
CA LYS A 40 8.20 3.85 9.21
C LYS A 40 7.18 4.08 10.34
N GLU A 41 5.93 4.32 10.00
CA GLU A 41 4.87 4.67 10.95
C GLU A 41 4.19 3.42 11.54
N GLY A 42 4.34 2.27 10.88
CA GLY A 42 3.67 1.03 11.23
C GLY A 42 2.21 1.02 10.79
N VAL A 43 1.66 -0.18 10.61
CA VAL A 43 0.22 -0.37 10.41
C VAL A 43 -0.42 -0.36 11.80
N LYS A 44 -1.20 0.67 12.13
CA LYS A 44 -2.00 0.74 13.36
C LYS A 44 -3.23 -0.14 13.28
#